data_AF-A0A848NBE7-F1
#
_entry.id   AF-A0A848NBE7-F1
#
_cell.length_a   1.000
_cell.length_b   1.000
_cell.length_c   1.000
_cell.angle_alpha   90.00
_cell.angle_beta   90.00
_cell.angle_gamma   90.00
#
_symmetry.space_group_name_H-M   'P 1'
#
loop_
_entity.id
_entity.type
_entity.pdbx_description
1 polymer ?
#
loop_
_entity_poly.entity_id
_entity_poly.type
_entity_poly.pdbx_seq_one_letter_code
_entity_poly.pdbx_strand_id
1 'polypeptide(L)'
;MKEIEIDNIIDEEGVEISEEELLVNKKYTFDLAWTSLRRYNFYTTCDDFVKFNNKNKSSEFYILEIDCTEKENSNYFIKNYNDLLSIKEFITEIADDNFHEKSIIYSENRYLKINNNITSNMLSKKDYTLGVGVFETFLDDYDKVSKEIKAIFKSELINFLNEINEDEKLGHLFLNFSEFYKRCIIGYEYYLKDFSYNKVKAELDNSVLDFSKNIRNVVNDSQNKLIIIPAAIVLAFSTFEVKEPFNIKNIFVLISSVLFAYMMDSFVKNQTSALVIIKININNYKDIFLDKSKSKISNLNEIILKSFLDIDIELKRQEKWMLGIRRINWMIPILLFFFLLSLIYNMRRH
;
A
#
# COMPACT_ATOMS: atom_id res chain seq x y z
N MET A 1 38.19 46.69 -3.90
CA MET A 1 39.05 46.21 -2.80
C MET A 1 38.34 46.55 -1.52
N LYS A 2 38.07 45.57 -0.65
CA LYS A 2 37.54 45.84 0.68
C LYS A 2 38.75 46.01 1.60
N GLU A 3 38.79 47.10 2.35
CA GLU A 3 39.90 47.41 3.26
C GLU A 3 39.89 46.39 4.41
N ILE A 4 41.04 45.74 4.62
CA ILE A 4 41.26 44.86 5.75
C ILE A 4 42.03 45.70 6.76
N GLU A 5 41.47 45.89 7.96
CA GLU A 5 42.17 46.57 9.05
C GLU A 5 43.40 45.73 9.44
N ILE A 6 44.56 46.38 9.34
CA ILE A 6 45.85 45.87 9.81
C ILE A 6 45.99 46.32 11.26
N ASP A 7 46.22 45.37 12.17
CA ASP A 7 46.39 45.69 13.58
C ASP A 7 47.78 46.29 13.82
N ASN A 8 48.82 45.57 13.38
CA ASN A 8 50.21 46.00 13.56
C ASN A 8 51.03 45.79 12.27
N ILE A 9 52.03 46.64 12.05
CA ILE A 9 53.05 46.47 11.01
C ILE A 9 54.39 46.36 11.71
N ILE A 10 55.12 45.26 11.47
CA ILE A 10 56.38 44.96 12.15
C ILE A 10 57.51 44.94 11.12
N ASP A 11 58.59 45.65 11.39
CA ASP A 11 59.79 45.69 10.53
C ASP A 11 60.71 44.46 10.71
N GLU A 12 61.81 44.42 9.94
CA GLU A 12 62.78 43.32 9.99
C GLU A 12 63.48 43.16 11.35
N GLU A 13 63.43 44.19 12.19
CA GLU A 13 64.05 44.24 13.52
C GLU A 13 63.03 43.89 14.63
N GLY A 14 61.77 43.63 14.28
CA GLY A 14 60.71 43.29 15.22
C GLY A 14 60.04 44.50 15.86
N VAL A 15 60.23 45.69 15.29
CA VAL A 15 59.66 46.94 15.80
C VAL A 15 58.36 47.27 15.08
N GLU A 16 57.34 47.64 15.86
CA GLU A 16 56.08 48.11 15.33
C GLU A 16 56.23 49.51 14.72
N ILE A 17 55.86 49.65 13.46
CA ILE A 17 56.02 50.86 12.66
C ILE A 17 54.67 51.29 12.08
N SER A 18 54.54 52.58 11.77
CA SER A 18 53.34 53.12 11.13
C SER A 18 53.36 52.95 9.61
N GLU A 19 52.19 53.01 8.95
CA GLU A 19 52.10 52.94 7.48
C GLU A 19 52.94 54.01 6.77
N GLU A 20 53.17 55.16 7.41
CA GLU A 20 53.96 56.27 6.87
C GLU A 20 55.48 56.00 6.87
N GLU A 21 55.94 54.98 7.59
CA GLU A 21 57.37 54.63 7.76
C GLU A 21 57.81 53.47 6.85
N LEU A 22 56.93 53.04 5.93
CA LEU A 22 57.21 51.99 4.97
C LEU A 22 58.25 52.43 3.93
N LEU A 23 59.37 51.71 3.88
CA LEU A 23 60.46 51.92 2.95
C LEU A 23 60.43 50.86 1.84
N VAL A 24 60.68 51.31 0.61
CA VAL A 24 60.76 50.43 -0.56
C VAL A 24 61.95 49.47 -0.40
N ASN A 25 61.73 48.18 -0.75
CA ASN A 25 62.69 47.06 -0.65
C ASN A 25 63.02 46.56 0.78
N LYS A 26 62.20 46.90 1.79
CA LYS A 26 62.27 46.23 3.11
C LYS A 26 61.16 45.19 3.26
N LYS A 27 61.40 44.16 4.07
CA LYS A 27 60.37 43.18 4.47
C LYS A 27 59.63 43.65 5.70
N TYR A 28 58.32 43.41 5.70
CA TYR A 28 57.42 43.75 6.79
C TYR A 28 56.54 42.55 7.09
N THR A 29 56.18 42.39 8.37
CA THR A 29 55.18 41.42 8.83
C THR A 29 53.94 42.18 9.25
N PHE A 30 52.77 41.73 8.79
CA PHE A 30 51.49 42.37 9.07
C PHE A 30 50.67 41.47 10.00
N ASP A 31 50.29 42.00 11.15
CA ASP A 31 49.34 41.34 12.04
C ASP A 31 47.93 41.79 11.67
N LEU A 32 47.04 40.81 11.49
CA LEU A 32 45.67 41.03 11.08
C LEU A 32 44.71 40.50 12.15
N ALA A 33 43.74 41.31 12.54
CA ALA A 33 42.72 40.89 13.49
C ALA A 33 41.89 39.73 12.93
N TRP A 34 41.86 38.60 13.63
CA TRP A 34 41.01 37.46 13.26
C TRP A 34 39.53 37.83 13.16
N THR A 35 39.07 38.77 13.99
CA THR A 35 37.69 39.29 13.94
C THR A 35 37.39 40.05 12.66
N SER A 36 38.38 40.76 12.12
CA SER A 36 38.27 41.53 10.88
C SER A 36 38.27 40.59 9.67
N LEU A 37 39.12 39.56 9.69
CA LEU A 37 39.14 38.50 8.67
C LEU A 37 37.83 37.68 8.66
N ARG A 38 37.24 37.41 9.82
CA ARG A 38 35.97 36.67 9.94
C ARG A 38 34.80 37.37 9.24
N ARG A 39 34.79 38.72 9.16
CA ARG A 39 33.79 39.48 8.38
C ARG A 39 33.85 39.17 6.88
N TYR A 40 34.96 38.61 6.42
CA TYR A 40 35.19 38.19 5.04
C TYR A 40 35.14 36.67 4.89
N ASN A 41 34.43 35.96 5.79
CA ASN A 41 34.26 34.51 5.77
C ASN A 41 35.58 33.72 5.82
N PHE A 42 36.58 34.28 6.49
CA PHE A 42 37.80 33.56 6.84
C PHE A 42 37.65 32.90 8.21
N TYR A 43 37.98 31.61 8.28
CA TYR A 43 37.88 30.81 9.49
C TYR A 43 39.21 30.13 9.77
N THR A 44 39.68 30.22 11.01
CA THR A 44 40.94 29.59 11.42
C THR A 44 40.78 28.09 11.62
N THR A 45 39.62 27.67 12.15
CA THR A 45 39.30 26.27 12.46
C THR A 45 37.95 25.85 11.88
N CYS A 46 37.77 24.54 11.71
CA CYS A 46 36.50 23.95 11.33
C CYS A 46 35.39 24.23 12.34
N ASP A 47 35.74 24.30 13.64
CA ASP A 47 34.80 24.59 14.74
C ASP A 47 34.26 26.01 14.62
N ASP A 48 35.15 26.97 14.36
CA ASP A 48 34.78 28.36 14.09
C ASP A 48 33.86 28.46 12.87
N PHE A 49 34.21 27.77 11.79
CA PHE A 49 33.38 27.75 10.58
C PHE A 49 31.95 27.28 10.87
N VAL A 50 31.78 26.12 11.53
CA VAL A 50 30.47 25.55 11.82
C VAL A 50 29.67 26.47 12.74
N LYS A 51 30.30 27.03 13.78
CA LYS A 51 29.65 27.91 14.75
C LYS A 51 29.00 29.13 14.10
N PHE A 52 29.66 29.73 13.11
CA PHE A 52 29.17 30.94 12.45
C PHE A 52 28.30 30.67 11.21
N ASN A 53 28.32 29.44 10.66
CA ASN A 53 27.55 29.07 9.47
C ASN A 53 26.41 28.08 9.72
N ASN A 54 26.12 27.74 10.97
CA ASN A 54 25.05 26.80 11.35
C ASN A 54 23.65 27.14 10.78
N LYS A 55 23.35 28.41 10.50
CA LYS A 55 22.02 28.84 10.02
C LYS A 55 21.84 28.75 8.50
N ASN A 56 22.83 29.20 7.74
CA ASN A 56 22.74 29.34 6.29
C ASN A 56 24.03 28.87 5.62
N LYS A 57 23.91 28.32 4.42
CA LYS A 57 25.04 28.02 3.55
C LYS A 57 25.76 29.32 3.17
N SER A 58 27.03 29.45 3.56
CA SER A 58 27.85 30.59 3.17
C SER A 58 28.29 30.43 1.72
N SER A 59 28.12 31.48 0.91
CA SER A 59 28.39 31.43 -0.53
C SER A 59 29.88 31.47 -0.88
N GLU A 60 30.73 32.04 -0.01
CA GLU A 60 32.18 32.13 -0.22
C GLU A 60 32.86 32.08 1.15
N PHE A 61 33.81 31.16 1.35
CA PHE A 61 34.57 31.05 2.59
C PHE A 61 35.96 30.44 2.35
N TYR A 62 36.84 30.62 3.33
CA TYR A 62 38.13 29.93 3.42
C TYR A 62 38.37 29.42 4.85
N ILE A 63 38.80 28.17 4.98
CA ILE A 63 39.12 27.54 6.27
C ILE A 63 40.61 27.20 6.29
N LEU A 64 41.37 27.90 7.15
CA LEU A 64 42.82 27.78 7.24
C LEU A 64 43.27 26.38 7.70
N GLU A 65 42.61 25.79 8.70
CA GLU A 65 42.98 24.48 9.26
C GLU A 65 43.07 23.36 8.21
N ILE A 66 42.21 23.40 7.20
CA ILE A 66 42.11 22.38 6.15
C ILE A 66 42.51 22.91 4.78
N ASP A 67 43.01 24.15 4.72
CA ASP A 67 43.38 24.89 3.51
C ASP A 67 42.34 24.71 2.38
N CYS A 68 41.07 25.04 2.68
CA CYS A 68 39.95 24.73 1.79
C CYS A 68 39.10 25.96 1.51
N THR A 69 38.70 26.12 0.25
CA THR A 69 37.72 27.11 -0.21
C THR A 69 36.36 26.49 -0.53
N GLU A 70 35.33 27.31 -0.73
CA GLU A 70 34.00 26.88 -1.22
C GLU A 70 34.08 26.11 -2.55
N LYS A 71 35.06 26.40 -3.40
CA LYS A 71 35.24 25.76 -4.71
C LYS A 71 35.83 24.35 -4.63
N GLU A 72 36.47 24.01 -3.52
CA GLU A 72 37.13 22.71 -3.34
C GLU A 72 36.18 21.69 -2.74
N ASN A 73 35.22 21.28 -3.57
CA ASN A 73 34.17 20.32 -3.22
C ASN A 73 34.69 18.87 -3.05
N SER A 74 36.01 18.65 -3.10
CA SER A 74 36.65 17.34 -2.87
C SER A 74 36.91 17.05 -1.39
N ASN A 75 36.97 18.08 -0.53
CA ASN A 75 37.29 17.94 0.88
C ASN A 75 36.16 17.24 1.65
N TYR A 76 36.49 16.19 2.40
CA TYR A 76 35.50 15.39 3.14
C TYR A 76 34.75 16.17 4.22
N PHE A 77 35.42 17.10 4.91
CA PHE A 77 34.76 17.94 5.92
C PHE A 77 33.65 18.79 5.29
N ILE A 78 33.93 19.42 4.14
CA ILE A 78 32.97 20.26 3.43
C ILE A 78 31.81 19.43 2.86
N LYS A 79 32.09 18.23 2.32
CA LYS A 79 31.03 17.31 1.87
C LYS A 79 30.11 16.91 3.02
N ASN A 80 30.69 16.45 4.14
CA ASN A 80 29.94 16.08 5.33
C ASN A 80 29.10 17.26 5.86
N TYR A 81 29.66 18.47 5.85
CA TYR A 81 28.95 19.68 6.26
C TYR A 81 27.74 19.98 5.37
N ASN A 82 27.91 19.92 4.05
CA ASN A 82 26.83 20.17 3.09
C ASN A 82 25.72 19.12 3.20
N ASP A 83 26.05 17.84 3.37
CA ASP A 83 25.06 16.77 3.53
C ASP A 83 24.29 16.91 4.85
N LEU A 84 24.97 17.21 5.94
CA LEU A 84 24.35 17.43 7.24
C LEU A 84 23.41 18.65 7.21
N LEU A 85 23.79 19.71 6.51
CA LEU A 85 22.96 20.89 6.31
C LEU A 85 21.71 20.54 5.47
N SER A 86 21.87 19.72 4.44
CA SER A 86 20.76 19.26 3.59
C SER A 86 19.77 18.36 4.36
N ILE A 87 20.29 17.47 5.24
CA ILE A 87 19.46 16.68 6.15
C ILE A 87 18.72 17.57 7.14
N LYS A 88 19.39 18.58 7.70
CA LYS A 88 18.75 19.57 8.59
C LYS A 88 17.63 20.33 7.88
N GLU A 89 17.84 20.76 6.66
CA GLU A 89 16.82 21.44 5.85
C GLU A 89 15.62 20.53 5.62
N PHE A 90 15.85 19.27 5.23
CA PHE A 90 14.79 18.26 5.08
C PHE A 90 14.01 18.05 6.38
N ILE A 91 14.70 17.90 7.52
CA ILE A 91 14.06 17.75 8.85
C ILE A 91 13.19 18.98 9.17
N THR A 92 13.68 20.17 8.86
CA THR A 92 12.95 21.43 9.08
C THR A 92 11.71 21.52 8.17
N GLU A 93 11.79 20.99 6.94
CA GLU A 93 10.69 20.95 5.98
C GLU A 93 9.59 19.96 6.41
N ILE A 94 9.96 18.76 6.86
CA ILE A 94 8.99 17.75 7.29
C ILE A 94 8.45 18.00 8.71
N ALA A 95 9.09 18.89 9.47
CA ALA A 95 8.65 19.28 10.80
C ALA A 95 7.26 19.92 10.75
N ASP A 96 6.43 19.53 11.71
CA ASP A 96 5.09 20.08 11.87
C ASP A 96 5.15 21.41 12.64
N ASP A 97 6.18 21.61 13.47
CA ASP A 97 6.46 22.88 14.16
C ASP A 97 7.98 23.09 14.35
N ASN A 98 8.42 24.34 14.37
CA ASN A 98 9.82 24.74 14.55
C ASN A 98 9.91 25.83 15.63
N PHE A 99 10.47 25.49 16.80
CA PHE A 99 10.55 26.39 17.96
C PHE A 99 11.98 26.48 18.51
N HIS A 100 12.54 27.70 18.56
CA HIS A 100 13.89 27.96 19.11
C HIS A 100 14.96 26.95 18.64
N GLU A 101 15.13 26.82 17.32
CA GLU A 101 16.11 25.91 16.70
C GLU A 101 15.84 24.40 16.95
N LYS A 102 14.65 24.05 17.43
CA LYS A 102 14.19 22.66 17.54
C LYS A 102 13.08 22.37 16.55
N SER A 103 13.21 21.29 15.80
CA SER A 103 12.15 20.74 14.95
C SER A 103 11.32 19.72 15.71
N ILE A 104 9.99 19.84 15.60
CA ILE A 104 9.01 18.93 16.19
C ILE A 104 8.29 18.20 15.06
N ILE A 105 8.36 16.88 15.06
CA ILE A 105 7.72 16.00 14.08
C ILE A 105 6.67 15.17 14.81
N TYR A 106 5.44 15.18 14.33
CA TYR A 106 4.36 14.31 14.79
C TYR A 106 4.13 13.16 13.82
N SER A 107 3.88 11.98 14.36
CA SER A 107 3.33 10.86 13.60
C SER A 107 2.44 10.04 14.53
N GLU A 108 1.18 9.88 14.14
CA GLU A 108 0.14 9.24 14.95
C GLU A 108 0.04 9.88 16.35
N ASN A 109 0.32 9.12 17.41
CA ASN A 109 0.30 9.57 18.82
C ASN A 109 1.70 9.80 19.39
N ARG A 110 2.72 9.93 18.54
CA ARG A 110 4.11 10.10 18.95
C ARG A 110 4.67 11.39 18.38
N TYR A 111 5.62 11.97 19.09
CA TYR A 111 6.34 13.15 18.63
C TYR A 111 7.84 12.94 18.82
N LEU A 112 8.61 13.61 17.96
CA LEU A 112 10.05 13.66 18.05
C LEU A 112 10.50 15.12 18.08
N LYS A 113 11.34 15.46 19.05
CA LYS A 113 12.05 16.74 19.11
C LYS A 113 13.49 16.51 18.70
N ILE A 114 13.97 17.30 17.75
CA ILE A 114 15.35 17.31 17.25
C ILE A 114 15.92 18.71 17.44
N ASN A 115 17.10 18.81 18.05
CA ASN A 115 17.87 20.05 18.07
C ASN A 115 18.60 20.22 16.73
N ASN A 116 18.38 21.33 16.04
CA ASN A 116 18.94 21.59 14.70
C ASN A 116 20.34 22.23 14.74
N ASN A 117 20.98 22.27 15.91
CA ASN A 117 22.31 22.83 16.05
C ASN A 117 23.39 21.88 15.56
N ILE A 118 24.13 22.32 14.54
CA ILE A 118 25.27 21.59 13.99
C ILE A 118 26.50 21.90 14.85
N THR A 119 27.23 20.87 15.27
CA THR A 119 28.54 21.00 15.91
C THR A 119 29.60 20.30 15.06
N SER A 120 30.82 20.83 15.08
CA SER A 120 31.94 20.28 14.30
C SER A 120 32.30 18.85 14.70
N ASN A 121 32.01 18.44 15.94
CA ASN A 121 32.21 17.09 16.44
C ASN A 121 31.37 16.04 15.66
N MET A 122 30.29 16.45 14.99
CA MET A 122 29.49 15.58 14.14
C MET A 122 30.14 15.30 12.78
N LEU A 123 31.18 16.06 12.39
CA LEU A 123 31.75 16.07 11.06
C LEU A 123 33.15 15.44 11.04
N SER A 124 33.29 14.32 10.34
CA SER A 124 34.62 13.73 10.11
C SER A 124 35.43 14.58 9.13
N LYS A 125 36.70 14.79 9.46
CA LYS A 125 37.69 15.44 8.56
C LYS A 125 38.40 14.42 7.66
N LYS A 126 38.32 13.13 7.98
CA LYS A 126 39.13 12.07 7.36
C LYS A 126 38.34 11.19 6.40
N ASP A 127 37.06 11.01 6.67
CA ASP A 127 36.21 10.08 5.94
C ASP A 127 34.91 10.76 5.54
N TYR A 128 34.36 10.30 4.41
CA TYR A 128 33.04 10.72 3.97
C TYR A 128 31.96 9.84 4.60
N THR A 129 31.03 10.46 5.32
CA THR A 129 30.11 9.77 6.24
C THR A 129 28.93 9.15 5.51
N LEU A 130 28.25 9.93 4.66
CA LEU A 130 26.98 9.49 4.07
C LEU A 130 27.15 8.54 2.87
N GLY A 131 28.30 8.62 2.18
CA GLY A 131 28.50 7.96 0.89
C GLY A 131 27.84 8.73 -0.26
N VAL A 132 28.40 8.60 -1.46
CA VAL A 132 28.03 9.45 -2.61
C VAL A 132 26.61 9.14 -3.08
N GLY A 133 25.75 10.15 -3.12
CA GLY A 133 24.42 10.04 -3.74
C GLY A 133 23.32 9.47 -2.84
N VAL A 134 23.63 9.11 -1.58
CA VAL A 134 22.66 8.42 -0.70
C VAL A 134 21.50 9.35 -0.33
N PHE A 135 21.79 10.61 0.03
CA PHE A 135 20.76 11.57 0.40
C PHE A 135 19.91 12.00 -0.79
N GLU A 136 20.55 12.22 -1.94
CA GLU A 136 19.86 12.57 -3.18
C GLU A 136 18.90 11.46 -3.61
N THR A 137 19.34 10.20 -3.52
CA THR A 137 18.47 9.04 -3.80
C THR A 137 17.29 9.00 -2.83
N PHE A 138 17.53 9.27 -1.54
CA PHE A 138 16.46 9.32 -0.55
C PHE A 138 15.43 10.41 -0.85
N LEU A 139 15.87 11.63 -1.19
CA LEU A 139 14.96 12.73 -1.55
C LEU A 139 14.13 12.39 -2.78
N ASP A 140 14.77 11.84 -3.81
CA ASP A 140 14.12 11.38 -5.04
C ASP A 140 13.01 10.36 -4.75
N ASP A 141 13.27 9.42 -3.85
CA ASP A 141 12.30 8.39 -3.48
C ASP A 141 11.21 8.95 -2.56
N TYR A 142 11.55 9.86 -1.64
CA TYR A 142 10.60 10.53 -0.77
C TYR A 142 9.61 11.42 -1.55
N ASP A 143 10.04 12.11 -2.60
CA ASP A 143 9.17 13.01 -3.37
C ASP A 143 8.22 12.29 -4.31
N LYS A 144 8.58 11.09 -4.78
CA LYS A 144 7.75 10.30 -5.70
C LYS A 144 6.60 9.56 -4.99
N VAL A 145 6.63 9.44 -3.67
CA VAL A 145 5.69 8.59 -2.91
C VAL A 145 4.48 9.36 -2.34
N SER A 146 3.39 8.64 -2.09
CA SER A 146 2.14 9.19 -1.58
C SER A 146 2.24 9.69 -0.13
N LYS A 147 1.25 10.46 0.33
CA LYS A 147 1.21 11.02 1.69
C LYS A 147 1.27 9.93 2.78
N GLU A 148 0.62 8.79 2.54
CA GLU A 148 0.63 7.64 3.47
C GLU A 148 2.03 7.06 3.63
N ILE A 149 2.82 7.01 2.56
CA ILE A 149 4.19 6.52 2.59
C ILE A 149 5.11 7.54 3.27
N LYS A 150 4.91 8.84 3.04
CA LYS A 150 5.60 9.90 3.80
C LYS A 150 5.34 9.78 5.30
N ALA A 151 4.13 9.37 5.72
CA ALA A 151 3.83 9.10 7.12
C ALA A 151 4.59 7.89 7.68
N ILE A 152 4.81 6.84 6.89
CA ILE A 152 5.67 5.69 7.27
C ILE A 152 7.10 6.17 7.50
N PHE A 153 7.64 7.01 6.63
CA PHE A 153 9.00 7.55 6.77
C PHE A 153 9.12 8.43 8.01
N LYS A 154 8.12 9.27 8.30
CA LYS A 154 8.05 10.02 9.57
C LYS A 154 8.01 9.07 10.78
N SER A 155 7.17 8.03 10.74
CA SER A 155 7.06 7.07 11.86
C SER A 155 8.38 6.33 12.10
N GLU A 156 9.08 5.96 11.04
CA GLU A 156 10.38 5.30 11.13
C GLU A 156 11.47 6.24 11.63
N LEU A 157 11.43 7.52 11.26
CA LEU A 157 12.32 8.54 11.81
C LEU A 157 12.12 8.70 13.32
N ILE A 158 10.86 8.72 13.79
CA ILE A 158 10.56 8.72 15.22
C ILE A 158 11.11 7.46 15.89
N ASN A 159 10.85 6.27 15.33
CA ASN A 159 11.37 4.99 15.86
C ASN A 159 12.90 5.00 15.98
N PHE A 160 13.57 5.49 14.94
CA PHE A 160 15.02 5.47 14.81
C PHE A 160 15.71 6.37 15.83
N LEU A 161 15.06 7.47 16.25
CA LEU A 161 15.66 8.50 17.10
C LEU A 161 15.04 8.58 18.51
N ASN A 162 14.06 7.74 18.84
CA ASN A 162 13.30 7.88 20.10
C ASN A 162 14.15 7.68 21.35
N GLU A 163 15.13 6.77 21.30
CA GLU A 163 16.01 6.42 22.43
C GLU A 163 17.26 7.30 22.54
N ILE A 164 17.46 8.22 21.59
CA ILE A 164 18.63 9.10 21.52
C ILE A 164 18.33 10.43 22.25
N ASN A 165 19.32 11.00 22.93
CA ASN A 165 19.21 12.30 23.58
C ASN A 165 18.89 13.40 22.54
N GLU A 166 18.03 14.37 22.89
CA GLU A 166 17.57 15.41 21.95
C GLU A 166 18.70 16.14 21.20
N ASP A 167 19.82 16.42 21.88
CA ASP A 167 20.97 17.15 21.34
C ASP A 167 21.86 16.28 20.43
N GLU A 168 21.74 14.95 20.52
CA GLU A 168 22.56 14.00 19.76
C GLU A 168 21.83 13.44 18.53
N LYS A 169 20.50 13.61 18.45
CA LYS A 169 19.65 13.03 17.39
C LYS A 169 20.07 13.41 15.97
N LEU A 170 20.37 14.69 15.71
CA LEU A 170 20.74 15.13 14.37
C LEU A 170 22.07 14.50 13.92
N GLY A 171 23.08 14.51 14.81
CA GLY A 171 24.36 13.87 14.56
C GLY A 171 24.23 12.35 14.38
N HIS A 172 23.41 11.70 15.21
CA HIS A 172 23.14 10.26 15.11
C HIS A 172 22.44 9.90 13.79
N LEU A 173 21.46 10.71 13.35
CA LEU A 173 20.78 10.54 12.07
C LEU A 173 21.76 10.65 10.90
N PHE A 174 22.65 11.65 10.93
CA PHE A 174 23.66 11.86 9.89
C PHE A 174 24.64 10.69 9.80
N LEU A 175 25.19 10.25 10.94
CA LEU A 175 26.16 9.14 10.98
C LEU A 175 25.56 7.81 10.52
N ASN A 176 24.27 7.60 10.76
CA ASN A 176 23.57 6.34 10.48
C ASN A 176 22.47 6.48 9.41
N PHE A 177 22.60 7.47 8.52
CA PHE A 177 21.53 7.82 7.57
C PHE A 177 21.18 6.65 6.65
N SER A 178 22.19 5.89 6.19
CA SER A 178 21.99 4.70 5.36
C SER A 178 21.16 3.62 6.06
N GLU A 179 21.31 3.45 7.38
CA GLU A 179 20.48 2.50 8.14
C GLU A 179 19.04 3.00 8.27
N PHE A 180 18.87 4.29 8.62
CA PHE A 180 17.56 4.92 8.66
C PHE A 180 16.83 4.75 7.31
N TYR A 181 17.51 5.07 6.21
CA TYR A 181 16.95 4.95 4.87
C TYR A 181 16.54 3.50 4.55
N LYS A 182 17.41 2.53 4.86
CA LYS A 182 17.09 1.11 4.68
C LYS A 182 15.83 0.70 5.46
N ARG A 183 15.65 1.20 6.69
CA ARG A 183 14.44 0.93 7.48
C ARG A 183 13.19 1.54 6.85
N CYS A 184 13.27 2.74 6.29
CA CYS A 184 12.17 3.36 5.54
C CYS A 184 11.76 2.50 4.33
N ILE A 185 12.73 2.01 3.55
CA ILE A 185 12.46 1.13 2.41
C ILE A 185 11.81 -0.19 2.88
N ILE A 186 12.30 -0.80 3.96
CA ILE A 186 11.70 -2.01 4.52
C ILE A 186 10.25 -1.75 4.96
N GLY A 187 9.98 -0.65 5.66
CA GLY A 187 8.63 -0.26 6.07
C GLY A 187 7.69 -0.05 4.87
N TYR A 188 8.19 0.59 3.82
CA TYR A 188 7.47 0.75 2.56
C TYR A 188 7.16 -0.59 1.89
N GLU A 189 8.12 -1.51 1.80
CA GLU A 189 7.89 -2.86 1.26
C GLU A 189 6.84 -3.64 2.04
N TYR A 190 6.83 -3.52 3.38
CA TYR A 190 5.79 -4.13 4.22
C TYR A 190 4.41 -3.53 3.93
N TYR A 191 4.31 -2.21 3.82
CA TYR A 191 3.06 -1.54 3.45
C TYR A 191 2.57 -1.99 2.07
N LEU A 192 3.45 -2.09 1.06
CA LEU A 192 3.09 -2.62 -0.25
C LEU A 192 2.60 -4.06 -0.19
N LYS A 193 3.21 -4.91 0.63
CA LYS A 193 2.79 -6.30 0.84
C LYS A 193 1.40 -6.36 1.49
N ASP A 194 1.16 -5.59 2.54
CA ASP A 194 -0.13 -5.58 3.24
C ASP A 194 -1.25 -4.95 2.40
N PHE A 195 -0.95 -3.86 1.69
CA PHE A 195 -1.87 -3.27 0.71
C PHE A 195 -2.19 -4.26 -0.42
N SER A 196 -1.17 -4.96 -0.94
CA SER A 196 -1.38 -6.02 -1.93
C SER A 196 -2.22 -7.15 -1.36
N TYR A 197 -2.04 -7.54 -0.10
CA TYR A 197 -2.86 -8.56 0.57
C TYR A 197 -4.32 -8.10 0.67
N ASN A 198 -4.57 -6.90 1.19
CA ASN A 198 -5.91 -6.36 1.37
C ASN A 198 -6.65 -6.20 0.03
N LYS A 199 -5.95 -5.77 -1.01
CA LYS A 199 -6.50 -5.69 -2.37
C LYS A 199 -6.89 -7.06 -2.91
N VAL A 200 -6.00 -8.05 -2.77
CA VAL A 200 -6.26 -9.43 -3.21
C VAL A 200 -7.43 -10.03 -2.44
N LYS A 201 -7.51 -9.81 -1.13
CA LYS A 201 -8.64 -10.26 -0.29
C LYS A 201 -9.96 -9.62 -0.72
N ALA A 202 -9.97 -8.31 -0.98
CA ALA A 202 -11.18 -7.63 -1.45
C ALA A 202 -11.64 -8.15 -2.83
N GLU A 203 -10.73 -8.45 -3.75
CA GLU A 203 -11.05 -9.05 -5.04
C GLU A 203 -11.67 -10.44 -4.90
N LEU A 204 -11.14 -11.25 -3.98
CA LEU A 204 -11.69 -12.56 -3.62
C LEU A 204 -13.11 -12.43 -3.06
N ASP A 205 -13.30 -11.59 -2.04
CA ASP A 205 -14.59 -11.41 -1.37
C ASP A 205 -15.67 -10.90 -2.34
N ASN A 206 -15.33 -9.96 -3.23
CA ASN A 206 -16.23 -9.48 -4.27
C ASN A 206 -16.62 -10.60 -5.26
N SER A 207 -15.65 -11.40 -5.70
CA SER A 207 -15.89 -12.51 -6.62
C SER A 207 -16.79 -13.58 -5.98
N VAL A 208 -16.55 -13.93 -4.72
CA VAL A 208 -17.38 -14.85 -3.92
C VAL A 208 -18.82 -14.33 -3.82
N LEU A 209 -18.99 -13.03 -3.52
CA LEU A 209 -20.30 -12.40 -3.44
C LEU A 209 -21.04 -12.45 -4.79
N ASP A 210 -20.36 -12.15 -5.90
CA ASP A 210 -20.96 -12.16 -7.23
C ASP A 210 -21.34 -13.58 -7.68
N PHE A 211 -20.52 -14.58 -7.39
CA PHE A 211 -20.89 -15.98 -7.62
C PHE A 211 -22.11 -16.39 -6.80
N SER A 212 -22.19 -16.03 -5.51
CA SER A 212 -23.36 -16.33 -4.67
C SER A 212 -24.61 -15.63 -5.21
N LYS A 213 -24.53 -14.36 -5.62
CA LYS A 213 -25.64 -13.65 -6.27
C LYS A 213 -26.12 -14.37 -7.54
N ASN A 214 -25.19 -14.80 -8.40
CA ASN A 214 -25.53 -15.51 -9.63
C ASN A 214 -26.24 -16.84 -9.37
N ILE A 215 -25.77 -17.61 -8.38
CA ILE A 215 -26.44 -18.85 -7.96
C ILE A 215 -27.85 -18.55 -7.45
N ARG A 216 -27.99 -17.56 -6.57
CA ARG A 216 -29.29 -17.16 -6.01
C ARG A 216 -30.26 -16.66 -7.07
N ASN A 217 -29.79 -15.92 -8.08
CA ASN A 217 -30.63 -15.47 -9.19
C ASN A 217 -31.21 -16.65 -9.98
N VAL A 218 -30.36 -17.61 -10.35
CA VAL A 218 -30.80 -18.85 -11.03
C VAL A 218 -31.83 -19.62 -10.20
N VAL A 219 -31.63 -19.68 -8.88
CA VAL A 219 -32.54 -20.34 -7.94
C VAL A 219 -33.88 -19.61 -7.85
N ASN A 220 -33.88 -18.29 -7.66
CA ASN A 220 -35.08 -17.49 -7.53
C ASN A 220 -35.95 -17.56 -8.80
N ASP A 221 -35.31 -17.51 -9.98
CA ASP A 221 -35.98 -17.68 -11.26
C ASP A 221 -36.65 -19.05 -11.40
N SER A 222 -36.01 -20.10 -10.89
CA SER A 222 -36.61 -21.43 -10.82
C SER A 222 -37.76 -21.49 -9.81
N GLN A 223 -37.59 -20.98 -8.59
CA GLN A 223 -38.61 -21.04 -7.54
C GLN A 223 -39.93 -20.42 -7.98
N ASN A 224 -39.88 -19.26 -8.61
CA ASN A 224 -41.08 -18.56 -9.09
C ASN A 224 -41.89 -19.39 -10.10
N LYS A 225 -41.20 -20.14 -10.97
CA LYS A 225 -41.85 -20.99 -12.00
C LYS A 225 -42.35 -22.31 -11.44
N LEU A 226 -41.79 -22.77 -10.32
CA LEU A 226 -42.16 -24.04 -9.69
C LEU A 226 -43.41 -23.94 -8.81
N ILE A 227 -43.76 -22.75 -8.36
CA ILE A 227 -45.04 -22.47 -7.69
C ILE A 227 -46.24 -22.89 -8.56
N ILE A 228 -46.07 -22.95 -9.88
CA ILE A 228 -47.10 -23.36 -10.84
C ILE A 228 -47.37 -24.88 -10.76
N ILE A 229 -46.40 -25.70 -10.33
CA ILE A 229 -46.52 -27.17 -10.35
C ILE A 229 -47.67 -27.67 -9.45
N PRO A 230 -47.78 -27.30 -8.16
CA PRO A 230 -48.91 -27.73 -7.33
C PRO A 230 -50.27 -27.32 -7.89
N ALA A 231 -50.39 -26.11 -8.43
CA ALA A 231 -51.61 -25.63 -9.05
C ALA A 231 -51.99 -26.47 -10.28
N ALA A 232 -51.01 -26.81 -11.12
CA ALA A 232 -51.22 -27.67 -12.28
C ALA A 232 -51.71 -29.07 -11.89
N ILE A 233 -51.19 -29.65 -10.80
CA ILE A 233 -51.65 -30.95 -10.27
C ILE A 233 -53.12 -30.86 -9.88
N VAL A 234 -53.50 -29.89 -9.04
CA VAL A 234 -54.88 -29.75 -8.58
C VAL A 234 -55.84 -29.55 -9.74
N LEU A 235 -55.48 -28.69 -10.70
CA LEU A 235 -56.28 -28.43 -11.90
C LEU A 235 -56.44 -29.68 -12.77
N ALA A 236 -55.38 -30.47 -12.96
CA ALA A 236 -55.43 -31.68 -13.76
C ALA A 236 -56.36 -32.75 -13.13
N PHE A 237 -56.32 -32.92 -11.81
CA PHE A 237 -57.21 -33.85 -11.12
C PHE A 237 -58.66 -33.35 -11.05
N SER A 238 -58.90 -32.05 -10.84
CA SER A 238 -60.26 -31.50 -10.75
C SER A 238 -61.01 -31.50 -12.07
N THR A 239 -60.29 -31.49 -13.19
CA THR A 239 -60.87 -31.50 -14.55
C THR A 239 -61.09 -32.91 -15.10
N PHE A 240 -60.66 -33.94 -14.37
CA PHE A 240 -60.76 -35.34 -14.79
C PHE A 240 -62.19 -35.87 -14.62
N GLU A 241 -62.77 -36.41 -15.70
CA GLU A 241 -64.13 -36.98 -15.72
C GLU A 241 -64.10 -38.42 -15.19
N VAL A 242 -64.70 -38.64 -14.02
CA VAL A 242 -64.65 -39.92 -13.29
C VAL A 242 -65.65 -40.94 -13.85
N LYS A 243 -66.81 -40.48 -14.34
CA LYS A 243 -67.90 -41.35 -14.80
C LYS A 243 -67.65 -41.96 -16.18
N GLU A 244 -66.89 -41.27 -17.02
CA GLU A 244 -66.56 -41.68 -18.38
C GLU A 244 -65.04 -41.65 -18.59
N PRO A 245 -64.31 -42.73 -18.27
CA PRO A 245 -62.85 -42.75 -18.33
C PRO A 245 -62.29 -42.43 -19.72
N PHE A 246 -62.98 -42.88 -20.77
CA PHE A 246 -62.61 -42.64 -22.17
C PHE A 246 -63.13 -41.30 -22.74
N ASN A 247 -63.63 -40.39 -21.89
CA ASN A 247 -64.06 -39.07 -22.34
C ASN A 247 -62.88 -38.31 -22.96
N ILE A 248 -63.15 -37.60 -24.06
CA ILE A 248 -62.12 -36.83 -24.78
C ILE A 248 -61.42 -35.81 -23.87
N LYS A 249 -62.10 -35.28 -22.85
CA LYS A 249 -61.50 -34.41 -21.83
C LYS A 249 -60.33 -35.07 -21.11
N ASN A 250 -60.45 -36.33 -20.70
CA ASN A 250 -59.40 -37.06 -19.98
C ASN A 250 -58.17 -37.29 -20.85
N ILE A 251 -58.38 -37.57 -22.15
CA ILE A 251 -57.31 -37.71 -23.13
C ILE A 251 -56.57 -36.37 -23.30
N PHE A 252 -57.31 -35.27 -23.43
CA PHE A 252 -56.71 -33.93 -23.50
C PHE A 252 -55.91 -33.59 -22.24
N VAL A 253 -56.45 -33.85 -21.04
CA VAL A 253 -55.74 -33.60 -19.76
C VAL A 253 -54.42 -34.39 -19.70
N LEU A 254 -54.42 -35.66 -20.11
CA LEU A 254 -53.19 -36.47 -20.16
C LEU A 254 -52.16 -35.91 -21.15
N ILE A 255 -52.58 -35.59 -22.38
CA ILE A 255 -51.69 -35.03 -23.41
C ILE A 255 -51.11 -33.69 -22.94
N SER A 256 -51.94 -32.80 -22.41
CA SER A 256 -51.52 -31.51 -21.87
C SER A 256 -50.58 -31.65 -20.68
N SER A 257 -50.81 -32.62 -19.79
CA SER A 257 -49.92 -32.90 -18.66
C SER A 257 -48.54 -33.39 -19.13
N VAL A 258 -48.47 -34.22 -20.17
CA VAL A 258 -47.19 -34.67 -20.75
C VAL A 258 -46.46 -33.52 -21.43
N LEU A 259 -47.17 -32.68 -22.18
CA LEU A 259 -46.58 -31.50 -22.83
C LEU A 259 -46.04 -30.50 -21.80
N PHE A 260 -46.81 -30.23 -20.74
CA PHE A 260 -46.36 -29.40 -19.61
C PHE A 260 -45.11 -29.98 -18.94
N ALA A 261 -45.10 -31.29 -18.68
CA ALA A 261 -43.94 -31.97 -18.09
C ALA A 261 -42.70 -31.81 -18.98
N TYR A 262 -42.84 -31.95 -20.30
CA TYR A 262 -41.74 -31.74 -21.25
C TYR A 262 -41.20 -30.30 -21.24
N MET A 263 -42.08 -29.29 -21.26
CA MET A 263 -41.68 -27.89 -21.19
C MET A 263 -40.95 -27.56 -19.88
N MET A 264 -41.46 -28.05 -18.75
CA MET A 264 -40.83 -27.87 -17.45
C MET A 264 -39.50 -28.62 -17.34
N ASP A 265 -39.36 -29.80 -17.94
CA ASP A 265 -38.11 -30.55 -17.99
C ASP A 265 -37.03 -29.77 -18.79
N SER A 266 -37.41 -29.17 -19.92
CA SER A 266 -36.54 -28.29 -20.71
C SER A 266 -36.10 -27.06 -19.90
N PHE A 267 -37.03 -26.43 -19.19
CA PHE A 267 -36.73 -25.30 -18.32
C PHE A 267 -35.73 -25.65 -17.21
N VAL A 268 -35.94 -26.77 -16.50
CA VAL A 268 -35.04 -27.23 -15.42
C VAL A 268 -33.65 -27.58 -15.98
N LYS A 269 -33.58 -28.20 -17.16
CA LYS A 269 -32.29 -28.46 -17.85
C LYS A 269 -31.54 -27.17 -18.15
N ASN A 270 -32.22 -26.13 -18.61
CA ASN A 270 -31.60 -24.84 -18.87
C ASN A 270 -30.99 -24.23 -17.60
N GLN A 271 -31.71 -24.29 -16.48
CA GLN A 271 -31.22 -23.79 -15.19
C GLN A 271 -30.08 -24.62 -14.62
N THR A 272 -30.11 -25.93 -14.85
CA THR A 272 -29.00 -26.83 -14.51
C THR A 272 -27.74 -26.47 -15.32
N SER A 273 -27.91 -26.18 -16.62
CA SER A 273 -26.81 -25.72 -17.48
C SER A 273 -26.19 -24.41 -16.98
N ALA A 274 -27.02 -23.44 -16.57
CA ALA A 274 -26.54 -22.19 -15.98
C ALA A 274 -25.72 -22.43 -14.70
N LEU A 275 -26.16 -23.33 -13.81
CA LEU A 275 -25.40 -23.70 -12.61
C LEU A 275 -24.06 -24.38 -12.95
N VAL A 276 -24.01 -25.22 -13.99
CA VAL A 276 -22.78 -25.85 -14.45
C VAL A 276 -21.79 -24.81 -14.97
N ILE A 277 -22.24 -23.81 -15.74
CA ILE A 277 -21.39 -22.71 -16.20
C ILE A 277 -20.81 -21.94 -15.02
N ILE A 278 -21.64 -21.61 -14.02
CA ILE A 278 -21.18 -20.93 -12.80
C ILE A 278 -20.12 -21.76 -12.06
N LYS A 279 -20.34 -23.07 -11.93
CA LYS A 279 -19.39 -24.01 -11.32
C LYS A 279 -18.05 -24.06 -12.06
N ILE A 280 -18.07 -24.08 -13.39
CA ILE A 280 -16.85 -24.01 -14.21
C ILE A 280 -16.12 -22.70 -13.96
N ASN A 281 -16.84 -21.57 -13.95
CA ASN A 281 -16.23 -20.25 -13.69
C ASN A 281 -15.60 -20.17 -12.29
N ILE A 282 -16.24 -20.74 -11.27
CA ILE A 282 -15.68 -20.81 -9.91
C ILE A 282 -14.40 -21.65 -9.90
N ASN A 283 -14.39 -22.81 -10.55
CA ASN A 283 -13.20 -23.66 -10.60
C ASN A 283 -12.05 -22.97 -11.36
N ASN A 284 -12.33 -22.38 -12.52
CA ASN A 284 -11.33 -21.63 -13.28
C ASN A 284 -10.77 -20.46 -12.46
N TYR A 285 -11.64 -19.74 -11.74
CA TYR A 285 -11.21 -18.65 -10.88
C TYR A 285 -10.34 -19.16 -9.73
N LYS A 286 -10.72 -20.26 -9.06
CA LYS A 286 -9.89 -20.90 -8.03
C LYS A 286 -8.51 -21.25 -8.56
N ASP A 287 -8.43 -21.89 -9.73
CA ASP A 287 -7.15 -22.30 -10.32
C ASP A 287 -6.26 -21.10 -10.64
N ILE A 288 -6.79 -20.07 -11.32
CA ILE A 288 -6.04 -18.86 -11.67
C ILE A 288 -5.61 -18.09 -10.41
N PHE A 289 -6.49 -17.98 -9.42
CA PHE A 289 -6.26 -17.19 -8.22
C PHE A 289 -5.28 -17.87 -7.26
N LEU A 290 -5.40 -19.20 -7.09
CA LEU A 290 -4.46 -20.01 -6.30
C LEU A 290 -3.07 -20.01 -6.91
N ASP A 291 -2.96 -20.08 -8.24
CA ASP A 291 -1.65 -20.06 -8.93
C ASP A 291 -0.97 -18.69 -8.80
N LYS A 292 -1.71 -17.60 -8.98
CA LYS A 292 -1.21 -16.23 -8.73
C LYS A 292 -0.74 -16.03 -7.29
N SER A 293 -1.46 -16.58 -6.32
CA SER A 293 -1.21 -16.31 -4.89
C SER A 293 -0.14 -17.21 -4.25
N LYS A 294 0.13 -18.37 -4.85
CA LYS A 294 1.22 -19.28 -4.45
C LYS A 294 2.60 -18.60 -4.41
N SER A 295 2.78 -17.57 -5.22
CA SER A 295 4.02 -16.79 -5.33
C SER A 295 4.18 -15.69 -4.27
N LYS A 296 3.10 -15.30 -3.57
CA LYS A 296 3.10 -14.06 -2.77
C LYS A 296 2.82 -14.26 -1.28
N ILE A 297 1.89 -15.12 -0.86
CA ILE A 297 1.46 -15.19 0.57
C ILE A 297 0.90 -16.59 0.93
N SER A 298 1.63 -17.38 1.73
CA SER A 298 1.28 -18.77 2.10
C SER A 298 -0.01 -18.91 2.94
N ASN A 299 -0.28 -17.95 3.84
CA ASN A 299 -1.47 -17.94 4.71
C ASN A 299 -2.79 -17.60 3.98
N LEU A 300 -2.74 -17.18 2.70
CA LEU A 300 -3.94 -16.82 1.94
C LEU A 300 -4.73 -18.07 1.49
N ASN A 301 -4.06 -19.20 1.27
CA ASN A 301 -4.66 -20.42 0.74
C ASN A 301 -5.78 -20.97 1.63
N GLU A 302 -5.64 -20.90 2.95
CA GLU A 302 -6.63 -21.40 3.89
C GLU A 302 -7.90 -20.53 3.90
N ILE A 303 -7.74 -19.21 3.83
CA ILE A 303 -8.86 -18.25 3.73
C ILE A 303 -9.59 -18.46 2.41
N ILE A 304 -8.86 -18.61 1.30
CA ILE A 304 -9.43 -18.87 -0.03
C ILE A 304 -10.28 -20.14 -0.02
N LEU A 305 -9.72 -21.24 0.50
CA LEU A 305 -10.44 -22.51 0.57
C LEU A 305 -11.73 -22.35 1.37
N LYS A 306 -11.68 -21.65 2.51
CA LYS A 306 -12.85 -21.42 3.34
C LYS A 306 -13.93 -20.61 2.63
N SER A 307 -13.59 -19.50 1.97
CA SER A 307 -14.57 -18.64 1.28
C SER A 307 -15.29 -19.36 0.13
N PHE A 308 -14.63 -20.33 -0.51
CA PHE A 308 -15.25 -21.10 -1.59
C PHE A 308 -16.02 -22.34 -1.13
N LEU A 309 -15.74 -22.88 0.07
CA LEU A 309 -16.47 -24.04 0.60
C LEU A 309 -17.97 -23.75 0.71
N ASP A 310 -18.34 -22.56 1.19
CA ASP A 310 -19.74 -22.18 1.36
C ASP A 310 -20.48 -22.10 0.01
N ILE A 311 -19.81 -21.58 -1.02
CA ILE A 311 -20.34 -21.53 -2.40
C ILE A 311 -20.51 -22.94 -2.98
N ASP A 312 -19.53 -23.82 -2.79
CA ASP A 312 -19.60 -25.19 -3.32
C ASP A 312 -20.73 -26.00 -2.66
N ILE A 313 -20.94 -25.79 -1.36
CA ILE A 313 -22.06 -26.38 -0.61
C ILE A 313 -23.40 -25.86 -1.18
N GLU A 314 -23.51 -24.54 -1.39
CA GLU A 314 -24.71 -23.93 -1.98
C GLU A 314 -24.99 -24.49 -3.38
N LEU A 315 -23.99 -24.53 -4.27
CA LEU A 315 -24.11 -25.11 -5.62
C LEU A 315 -24.60 -26.56 -5.59
N LYS A 316 -23.96 -27.43 -4.80
CA LYS A 316 -24.34 -28.85 -4.71
C LYS A 316 -25.77 -29.02 -4.21
N ARG A 317 -26.20 -28.18 -3.27
CA ARG A 317 -27.58 -28.18 -2.77
C ARG A 317 -28.56 -27.83 -3.89
N GLN A 318 -28.27 -26.82 -4.70
CA GLN A 318 -29.14 -26.40 -5.80
C GLN A 318 -29.17 -27.42 -6.95
N GLU A 319 -28.03 -28.00 -7.33
CA GLU A 319 -27.99 -29.09 -8.33
C GLU A 319 -28.89 -30.27 -7.91
N LYS A 320 -28.82 -30.68 -6.63
CA LYS A 320 -29.69 -31.74 -6.08
C LYS A 320 -31.16 -31.34 -6.09
N TRP A 321 -31.48 -30.10 -5.76
CA TRP A 321 -32.86 -29.59 -5.76
C TRP A 321 -33.47 -29.61 -7.17
N MET A 322 -32.72 -29.18 -8.20
CA MET A 322 -33.14 -29.26 -9.61
C MET A 322 -33.44 -30.70 -10.06
N LEU A 323 -32.61 -31.67 -9.64
CA LEU A 323 -32.88 -33.09 -9.90
C LEU A 323 -34.17 -33.57 -9.22
N GLY A 324 -34.44 -33.12 -8.00
CA GLY A 324 -35.67 -33.43 -7.27
C GLY A 324 -36.92 -32.90 -7.99
N ILE A 325 -36.89 -31.64 -8.41
CA ILE A 325 -37.95 -31.01 -9.19
C ILE A 325 -38.28 -31.80 -10.45
N ARG A 326 -37.25 -32.23 -11.19
CA ARG A 326 -37.42 -32.99 -12.42
C ARG A 326 -38.20 -34.28 -12.18
N ARG A 327 -37.91 -34.99 -11.09
CA ARG A 327 -38.64 -36.21 -10.69
C ARG A 327 -40.10 -35.91 -10.35
N ILE A 328 -40.35 -34.87 -9.56
CA ILE A 328 -41.71 -34.46 -9.17
C ILE A 328 -42.54 -34.10 -10.41
N ASN A 329 -41.96 -33.34 -11.34
CA ASN A 329 -42.64 -32.92 -12.56
C ASN A 329 -43.11 -34.11 -13.43
N TRP A 330 -42.28 -35.16 -13.56
CA TRP A 330 -42.67 -36.38 -14.29
C TRP A 330 -43.64 -37.29 -13.52
N MET A 331 -43.74 -37.14 -12.21
CA MET A 331 -44.69 -37.91 -11.39
C MET A 331 -46.14 -37.58 -11.75
N ILE A 332 -46.42 -36.35 -12.19
CA ILE A 332 -47.79 -35.86 -12.48
C ILE A 332 -48.47 -36.67 -13.60
N PRO A 333 -47.91 -36.76 -14.82
CA PRO A 333 -48.54 -37.55 -15.89
C PRO A 333 -48.61 -39.04 -15.53
N ILE A 334 -47.62 -39.55 -14.77
CA ILE A 334 -47.61 -40.95 -14.30
C ILE A 334 -48.80 -41.20 -13.36
N LEU A 335 -49.03 -40.31 -12.39
CA LEU A 335 -50.16 -40.42 -11.47
C LEU A 335 -51.51 -40.33 -12.18
N LEU A 336 -51.66 -39.41 -13.14
CA LEU A 336 -52.89 -39.29 -13.94
C LEU A 336 -53.14 -40.56 -14.77
N PHE A 337 -52.09 -41.15 -15.32
CA PHE A 337 -52.19 -42.40 -16.06
C PHE A 337 -52.62 -43.57 -15.18
N PHE A 338 -52.03 -43.71 -13.99
CA PHE A 338 -52.47 -44.71 -13.00
C PHE A 338 -53.89 -44.47 -12.51
N PHE A 339 -54.29 -43.21 -12.32
CA PHE A 339 -55.65 -42.86 -11.95
C PHE A 339 -56.65 -43.29 -13.03
N LEU A 340 -56.34 -43.02 -14.30
CA LEU A 340 -57.16 -43.49 -15.43
C LEU A 340 -57.28 -45.02 -15.45
N LEU A 341 -56.17 -45.75 -15.29
CA LEU A 341 -56.17 -47.22 -15.22
C LEU A 341 -57.05 -47.74 -14.08
N SER A 342 -57.00 -47.10 -12.91
CA SER A 342 -57.83 -47.45 -11.77
C SER A 342 -59.33 -47.27 -12.08
N LEU A 343 -59.71 -46.20 -12.77
CA LEU A 343 -61.09 -45.97 -13.18
C LEU A 343 -61.58 -47.01 -14.19
N ILE A 344 -60.75 -47.34 -15.19
CA ILE A 344 -61.05 -48.38 -16.18
C ILE A 344 -61.23 -49.74 -15.50
N TYR A 345 -60.35 -50.09 -14.56
CA TYR A 345 -60.45 -51.34 -13.81
C TYR A 345 -61.74 -51.42 -12.99
N ASN A 346 -62.10 -50.34 -12.30
CA ASN A 346 -63.31 -50.30 -11.49
C ASN A 346 -64.59 -50.42 -12.35
N MET A 347 -64.60 -49.77 -13.52
CA MET A 347 -65.69 -49.90 -14.49
C MET A 347 -65.85 -51.31 -15.07
N ARG A 348 -64.77 -52.09 -15.18
CA ARG A 348 -64.82 -53.46 -15.72
C ARG A 348 -65.30 -54.49 -14.68
N ARG A 349 -65.30 -54.13 -13.40
CA ARG A 349 -65.70 -54.99 -12.28
C ARG A 349 -67.17 -54.85 -11.90
N HIS A 350 -67.81 -53.75 -12.31
CA HIS A 350 -69.26 -53.53 -12.32
C HIS A 350 -69.84 -53.91 -13.68
#